data_AF-A0A9E0EG92-F1
#
_entry.id   AF-A0A9E0EG92-F1
#
_cell.length_a   1.000
_cell.length_b   1.000
_cell.length_c   1.000
_cell.angle_alpha   90.00
_cell.angle_beta   90.00
_cell.angle_gamma   90.00
#
_symmetry.space_group_name_H-M   'P 1'
#
loop_
_entity.id
_entity.type
_entity.pdbx_description
1 polymer ?
#
loop_
_entity_poly.entity_id
_entity_poly.type
_entity_poly.pdbx_seq_one_letter_code
_entity_poly.pdbx_strand_id
1 'polypeptide(L)' 'MQVLTRKLLTRCMAATALGLLLFSAPAQALHHVKVGFYQNAPLVFRDDDGVVKGLFADVLNAVAAENSWTME' A
#
# COMPACT_ATOMS: atom_id res chain seq x y z
N MET A 1 -16.77 -32.36 35.99
CA MET A 1 -16.16 -31.00 35.94
C MET A 1 -15.24 -30.79 34.73
N GLN A 2 -14.27 -31.68 34.46
CA GLN A 2 -13.27 -31.57 33.37
C GLN A 2 -13.83 -31.39 31.94
N VAL A 3 -14.99 -31.98 31.62
CA VAL A 3 -15.61 -31.90 30.28
C VAL A 3 -16.28 -30.55 30.03
N LEU A 4 -16.79 -29.91 31.10
CA LEU A 4 -17.46 -28.61 31.02
C LEU A 4 -16.45 -27.48 30.81
N THR A 5 -15.31 -27.52 31.52
CA THR A 5 -14.20 -26.58 31.35
C THR A 5 -13.57 -26.66 29.95
N ARG A 6 -13.41 -27.86 29.38
CA ARG A 6 -12.89 -28.04 28.00
C ARG A 6 -13.81 -27.41 26.94
N LYS A 7 -15.14 -27.61 27.06
CA LYS A 7 -16.14 -27.00 26.15
C LYS A 7 -16.19 -25.47 26.28
N LEU A 8 -16.06 -24.95 27.51
CA LEU A 8 -16.01 -23.51 27.75
C LEU A 8 -14.75 -22.89 27.13
N LEU A 9 -13.59 -23.55 27.28
CA LEU A 9 -12.33 -23.11 26.69
C LEU A 9 -12.41 -23.02 25.16
N THR A 10 -13.01 -24.03 24.51
CA THR A 10 -13.17 -24.05 23.04
C THR A 10 -14.05 -22.90 22.54
N ARG A 11 -15.14 -22.58 23.27
CA ARG A 11 -16.02 -21.45 22.93
C ARG A 11 -15.31 -20.11 23.08
N CYS A 12 -14.53 -19.93 24.15
CA CYS A 12 -13.72 -18.72 24.32
C CYS A 12 -12.73 -18.59 23.17
N MET A 13 -12.00 -19.64 22.83
CA MET A 13 -11.01 -19.60 21.74
C MET A 13 -11.64 -19.28 20.37
N ALA A 14 -12.81 -19.85 20.09
CA ALA A 14 -13.58 -19.53 18.89
C ALA A 14 -14.07 -18.07 18.88
N ALA A 15 -14.53 -17.55 20.02
CA ALA A 15 -14.94 -16.15 20.16
C ALA A 15 -13.75 -15.20 19.98
N THR A 16 -12.58 -15.52 20.53
CA THR A 16 -11.37 -14.70 20.34
C THR A 16 -10.91 -14.72 18.89
N ALA A 17 -10.91 -15.88 18.23
CA ALA A 17 -10.55 -16.00 16.81
C ALA A 17 -11.52 -15.22 15.91
N LEU A 18 -12.83 -15.32 16.18
CA LEU A 18 -13.85 -14.54 15.46
C LEU A 18 -13.69 -13.04 15.70
N GLY A 19 -13.39 -12.64 16.94
CA GLY A 19 -13.09 -11.25 17.26
C GLY A 19 -11.88 -10.72 16.48
N LEU A 20 -10.79 -11.50 16.40
CA LEU A 20 -9.60 -11.13 15.63
C LEU A 20 -9.88 -10.98 14.14
N LEU A 21 -10.73 -11.83 13.57
CA LEU A 21 -11.14 -11.74 12.16
C LEU A 21 -12.03 -10.53 11.89
N LEU A 22 -12.92 -10.18 12.81
CA LEU A 22 -13.82 -9.03 12.66
C LEU A 22 -13.11 -7.69 12.85
N PHE A 23 -11.99 -7.67 13.58
CA PHE A 23 -11.19 -6.47 13.84
C PHE A 23 -9.94 -6.36 12.95
N SER A 24 -9.78 -7.19 11.92
CA SER A 24 -8.68 -7.02 10.98
C SER A 24 -8.90 -5.76 10.13
N ALA A 25 -8.13 -4.70 10.39
CA ALA A 25 -8.08 -3.56 9.50
C ALA A 25 -7.35 -3.95 8.19
N PRO A 26 -7.84 -3.53 7.02
CA PRO A 26 -7.09 -3.69 5.79
C PRO A 26 -5.76 -2.94 5.92
N ALA A 27 -4.66 -3.58 5.52
CA ALA A 27 -3.38 -2.91 5.44
C ALA A 27 -3.49 -1.74 4.46
N GLN A 28 -3.20 -0.52 4.92
CA GLN A 28 -3.18 0.65 4.06
C GLN A 28 -1.88 0.64 3.25
N ALA A 29 -1.97 0.36 1.96
CA ALA A 29 -0.84 0.49 1.06
C ALA A 29 -0.56 1.98 0.78
N LEU A 30 0.72 2.33 0.63
CA LEU A 30 1.13 3.66 0.18
C LEU A 30 0.73 3.82 -1.30
N HIS A 31 -0.31 4.60 -1.55
CA HIS A 31 -0.81 4.90 -2.88
C HIS A 31 -0.39 6.27 -3.40
N HIS A 32 0.21 7.12 -2.56
CA HIS A 32 0.60 8.47 -2.93
C HIS A 32 2.09 8.67 -2.67
N VAL A 33 2.83 9.00 -3.72
CA VAL A 33 4.30 9.08 -3.69
C VAL A 33 4.75 10.45 -4.19
N LYS A 34 5.51 11.16 -3.35
CA LYS A 34 6.12 12.44 -3.70
C LYS A 34 7.49 12.23 -4.35
N VAL A 35 7.70 12.79 -5.53
CA VAL A 35 8.95 12.61 -6.29
C VAL A 35 9.62 13.94 -6.58
N GLY A 36 10.80 14.15 -6.01
CA GLY A 36 11.67 15.26 -6.36
C GLY A 36 12.59 14.92 -7.53
N PHE A 37 12.84 15.89 -8.41
CA PHE A 37 13.86 15.80 -9.46
C PHE A 37 14.58 17.13 -9.66
N TYR A 38 15.73 17.08 -10.30
CA TYR A 38 16.48 18.25 -10.78
C TYR A 38 16.55 18.21 -12.31
N GLN A 39 16.73 19.37 -12.94
CA GLN A 39 16.76 19.47 -14.40
C GLN A 39 17.99 18.78 -14.97
N ASN A 40 17.79 17.61 -15.56
CA ASN A 40 18.85 16.76 -16.10
C ASN A 40 18.36 16.10 -17.39
N ALA A 41 18.20 16.90 -18.43
CA ALA A 41 17.87 16.38 -19.75
C ALA A 41 19.03 15.49 -20.27
N PRO A 42 18.75 14.34 -20.91
CA PRO A 42 17.42 13.83 -21.29
C PRO A 42 16.79 12.88 -20.26
N LEU A 43 17.41 12.70 -19.08
CA LEU A 43 17.00 11.69 -18.10
C LEU A 43 15.72 12.09 -17.35
N VAL A 44 15.63 13.34 -16.89
CA VAL A 44 14.42 13.90 -16.29
C VAL A 44 14.46 15.41 -16.37
N PHE A 45 13.40 16.02 -16.87
CA PHE A 45 13.30 17.45 -17.01
C PHE A 45 11.85 17.89 -17.07
N ARG A 46 11.61 19.18 -16.83
CA ARG A 46 10.32 19.82 -17.10
C ARG A 46 10.41 20.58 -18.42
N ASP A 47 9.49 20.33 -19.34
CA ASP A 47 9.41 21.05 -20.61
C ASP A 47 8.71 22.42 -20.46
N ASP A 48 8.59 23.13 -21.58
CA ASP A 48 8.01 24.49 -21.63
C ASP A 48 6.52 24.53 -21.27
N ASP A 49 5.81 23.41 -21.42
CA ASP A 49 4.41 23.26 -21.02
C ASP A 49 4.27 22.87 -19.53
N GLY A 50 5.38 22.68 -18.82
CA GLY A 50 5.40 22.30 -17.41
C GLY A 50 5.30 20.78 -17.17
N VAL A 51 5.33 19.97 -18.22
CA VAL A 51 5.22 18.51 -18.14
C VAL A 51 6.58 17.90 -17.81
N VAL A 52 6.61 16.99 -16.83
CA VAL A 52 7.83 16.24 -16.49
C VAL A 52 8.03 15.11 -17.50
N LYS A 53 9.17 15.11 -18.17
CA LYS A 53 9.54 14.19 -19.26
C LYS A 53 10.94 13.60 -19.04
N GLY A 54 11.28 12.59 -19.83
CA GLY A 54 12.59 11.94 -19.85
C GLY A 54 12.52 10.49 -19.37
N LEU A 55 13.64 9.77 -19.54
CA LEU A 55 13.71 8.34 -19.27
C LEU A 55 13.23 7.97 -17.85
N PHE A 56 13.61 8.74 -16.83
CA PHE A 56 13.19 8.46 -15.45
C PHE A 56 11.71 8.79 -15.22
N ALA A 57 11.17 9.82 -15.88
CA ALA A 57 9.74 10.11 -15.81
C ALA A 57 8.92 8.94 -16.38
N ASP A 58 9.35 8.39 -17.53
CA ASP A 58 8.68 7.25 -18.17
C ASP A 58 8.73 5.98 -17.32
N VAL A 59 9.89 5.66 -16.75
CA VAL A 59 10.05 4.50 -15.85
C VAL A 59 9.20 4.66 -14.60
N LEU A 60 9.21 5.83 -13.96
CA LEU A 60 8.41 6.08 -12.76
C LEU A 60 6.91 6.03 -13.04
N ASN A 61 6.47 6.55 -14.19
CA ASN A 61 5.07 6.42 -14.64
C ASN A 61 4.68 4.95 -14.84
N ALA A 62 5.55 4.14 -15.43
CA ALA A 62 5.30 2.70 -15.60
C ALA A 62 5.19 1.98 -14.25
N VAL A 63 6.12 2.24 -13.33
CA VAL A 63 6.09 1.69 -11.97
C VAL A 63 4.83 2.13 -11.21
N ALA A 64 4.45 3.39 -11.33
CA ALA A 64 3.24 3.90 -10.68
C ALA A 64 1.98 3.23 -11.21
N ALA A 65 1.89 3.01 -12.53
CA ALA A 65 0.77 2.29 -13.14
C ALA A 65 0.69 0.83 -12.65
N GLU A 66 1.83 0.12 -12.58
CA GLU A 66 1.88 -1.26 -12.09
C GLU A 66 1.47 -1.38 -10.63
N ASN A 67 1.86 -0.40 -9.80
CA ASN A 67 1.63 -0.44 -8.35
C ASN A 67 0.37 0.33 -7.91
N SER A 68 -0.42 0.85 -8.85
CA SER A 68 -1.58 1.71 -8.55
C SER A 68 -1.20 2.89 -7.64
N TRP A 69 -0.07 3.53 -7.93
CA TRP A 69 0.38 4.75 -7.27
C TRP A 69 -0.11 6.00 -8.01
N THR A 70 -0.36 7.03 -7.23
CA THR A 70 -0.49 8.42 -7.68
C THR A 70 0.79 9.15 -7.31
N MET A 71 1.31 9.98 -8.22
CA MET A 71 2.55 10.72 -8.01
C MET A 71 2.30 12.22 -7.93
N GLU A 72 3.04 12.90 -7.07
CA GLU A 72 3.12 14.38 -6.98
C GLU A 72 4.56 14.90 -7.05
#